data_AF-A0A2S1FIE0-F1
#
_entry.id   AF-A0A2S1FIE0-F1
#
_cell.length_a   1.000
_cell.length_b   1.000
_cell.length_c   1.000
_cell.angle_alpha   90.00
_cell.angle_beta   90.00
_cell.angle_gamma   90.00
#
_symmetry.space_group_name_H-M   'P 1'
#
loop_
_entity.id
_entity.type
_entity.pdbx_description
1 polymer ?
#
loop_
_entity_poly.entity_id
_entity_poly.type
_entity_poly.pdbx_seq_one_letter_code
_entity_poly.pdbx_strand_id
1 'polypeptide(L)'
;MPFEKIGEDSLDDKIAVRLTTQEKKRLAQDAEMAGLSMSALVRVRYFGRKIVANTDLVMINHLNRLTGMLKTVHNESHGAYSADTSAAILLIIETIKKISRSA
;
A
#
# COMPACT_ATOMS: atom_id res chain seq x y z
N MET A 1 -3.95 0.69 35.82
CA MET A 1 -3.61 1.71 34.80
C MET A 1 -4.79 1.82 33.84
N PRO A 2 -5.35 3.01 33.60
CA PRO A 2 -6.47 3.14 32.68
C PRO A 2 -5.95 3.03 31.25
N PHE A 3 -6.56 2.16 30.44
CA PHE A 3 -6.27 2.07 29.01
C PHE A 3 -6.87 3.31 28.33
N GLU A 4 -6.05 4.09 27.64
CA GLU A 4 -6.49 5.27 26.89
C GLU A 4 -7.16 4.82 25.58
N LYS A 5 -8.31 5.39 25.26
CA LYS A 5 -9.07 5.05 24.04
C LYS A 5 -8.35 5.62 22.82
N ILE A 6 -7.94 4.75 21.91
CA ILE A 6 -7.33 5.13 20.63
C ILE A 6 -8.40 5.09 19.54
N GLY A 7 -8.85 6.26 19.08
CA GLY A 7 -9.83 6.42 17.99
C GLY A 7 -11.24 6.81 18.45
N GLU A 8 -12.11 7.17 17.50
CA GLU A 8 -13.51 7.55 17.77
C GLU A 8 -14.37 6.34 18.15
N ASP A 9 -14.15 5.20 17.50
CA ASP A 9 -14.88 3.95 17.74
C ASP A 9 -14.20 3.07 18.78
N SER A 10 -15.01 2.38 19.59
CA SER A 10 -14.52 1.35 20.52
C SER A 10 -14.25 0.05 19.75
N LEU A 11 -13.10 -0.60 20.01
CA LEU A 11 -12.87 -1.96 19.52
C LEU A 11 -13.73 -2.94 20.33
N ASP A 12 -14.72 -3.56 19.69
CA ASP A 12 -15.78 -4.36 20.31
C ASP A 12 -15.60 -5.89 20.11
N ASP A 13 -14.89 -6.30 19.06
CA ASP A 13 -14.64 -7.72 18.75
C ASP A 13 -13.14 -8.08 18.69
N LYS A 14 -12.82 -9.38 18.81
CA LYS A 14 -11.45 -9.90 18.82
C LYS A 14 -11.27 -11.11 17.90
N ILE A 15 -10.11 -11.15 17.24
CA ILE A 15 -9.65 -12.33 16.49
C ILE A 15 -8.58 -13.09 17.28
N ALA A 16 -8.57 -14.42 17.16
CA ALA A 16 -7.53 -15.28 17.72
C ALA A 16 -6.63 -15.83 16.59
N VAL A 17 -5.38 -15.38 16.55
CA VAL A 17 -4.40 -15.81 15.55
C VAL A 17 -3.48 -16.88 16.15
N ARG A 18 -3.37 -18.04 15.50
CA ARG A 18 -2.41 -19.08 15.88
C ARG A 18 -1.02 -18.68 15.41
N LEU A 19 -0.05 -18.71 16.33
CA LEU A 19 1.35 -18.36 16.08
C LEU A 19 2.25 -19.39 16.74
N THR A 20 3.39 -19.66 16.13
CA THR A 20 4.51 -20.28 16.82
C THR A 20 5.06 -19.35 17.90
N THR A 21 5.80 -19.90 18.86
CA THR A 21 6.45 -19.12 19.92
C THR A 21 7.40 -18.06 19.35
N GLN A 22 8.13 -18.40 18.29
CA GLN A 22 9.08 -17.49 17.65
C GLN A 22 8.38 -16.34 16.92
N GLU A 23 7.29 -16.61 16.20
CA GLU A 23 6.48 -15.58 15.55
C GLU A 23 5.87 -14.61 16.57
N LYS A 24 5.35 -15.12 17.69
CA LYS A 24 4.81 -14.29 18.76
C LYS A 24 5.89 -13.38 19.37
N LYS A 25 7.09 -13.90 19.59
CA LYS A 25 8.23 -13.12 20.11
C LYS A 25 8.64 -12.03 19.12
N ARG A 26 8.73 -12.34 17.83
CA ARG A 26 9.04 -11.37 16.78
C ARG A 26 7.98 -10.28 16.69
N LEU A 27 6.70 -10.65 16.77
CA LEU A 27 5.58 -9.68 16.76
C LEU A 27 5.66 -8.71 17.95
N ALA A 28 6.02 -9.20 19.14
CA ALA A 28 6.21 -8.36 20.32
C ALA A 28 7.37 -7.37 20.13
N GLN A 29 8.50 -7.82 19.61
CA GLN A 29 9.66 -6.98 19.33
C GLN A 29 9.35 -5.91 18.27
N ASP A 30 8.68 -6.29 17.18
CA ASP A 30 8.24 -5.34 16.15
C ASP A 30 7.30 -4.26 16.73
N ALA A 31 6.40 -4.66 17.63
CA ALA A 31 5.45 -3.74 18.26
C ALA A 31 6.17 -2.76 19.21
N GLU A 32 7.11 -3.27 20.00
CA GLU A 32 7.97 -2.46 20.88
C GLU A 32 8.80 -1.45 20.09
N MET A 33 9.48 -1.89 19.00
CA MET A 33 10.22 -0.99 18.12
C MET A 33 9.34 0.09 17.47
N ALA A 34 8.07 -0.23 17.21
CA ALA A 34 7.11 0.70 16.64
C ALA A 34 6.42 1.60 17.69
N GLY A 35 6.65 1.38 18.99
CA GLY A 35 5.94 2.08 20.06
C GLY A 35 4.43 1.78 20.10
N LEU A 36 4.02 0.62 19.60
CA LEU A 36 2.63 0.19 19.48
C LEU A 36 2.36 -1.06 20.33
N SER A 37 1.09 -1.31 20.66
CA SER A 37 0.71 -2.65 21.11
C SER A 37 0.73 -3.64 19.95
N MET A 38 0.90 -4.94 20.23
CA MET A 38 0.86 -5.98 19.19
C MET A 38 -0.45 -5.92 18.38
N SER A 39 -1.59 -5.73 19.05
CA SER A 39 -2.90 -5.61 18.40
C SER A 39 -2.97 -4.38 17.51
N ALA A 40 -2.44 -3.24 17.95
CA ALA A 40 -2.39 -2.03 17.14
C ALA A 40 -1.49 -2.22 15.91
N LEU A 41 -0.31 -2.84 16.06
CA LEU A 41 0.57 -3.15 14.94
C LEU A 41 -0.10 -4.08 13.92
N VAL A 42 -0.75 -5.16 14.37
CA VAL A 42 -1.50 -6.08 13.50
C VAL A 42 -2.64 -5.35 12.79
N ARG A 43 -3.39 -4.51 13.51
CA ARG A 43 -4.50 -3.74 12.95
C ARG A 43 -4.02 -2.73 11.90
N VAL A 44 -2.93 -2.00 12.17
CA VAL A 44 -2.29 -1.10 11.19
C VAL A 44 -1.78 -1.88 9.99
N ARG A 45 -1.18 -3.05 10.16
CA ARG A 45 -0.71 -3.87 9.02
C ARG A 45 -1.87 -4.47 8.20
N TYR A 46 -2.95 -4.88 8.85
CA TYR A 46 -4.10 -5.55 8.21
C TYR A 46 -5.09 -4.55 7.60
N PHE A 47 -5.55 -3.56 8.37
CA PHE A 47 -6.49 -2.54 7.92
C PHE A 47 -5.83 -1.30 7.32
N GLY A 48 -4.53 -1.07 7.58
CA GLY A 48 -3.76 0.03 6.97
C GLY A 48 -3.12 -0.33 5.62
N ARG A 49 -3.25 -1.59 5.17
CA ARG A 49 -3.09 -1.93 3.74
C ARG A 49 -4.48 -2.13 3.17
N LYS A 50 -4.86 -1.29 2.19
CA LYS A 50 -5.95 -1.65 1.28
C LYS A 50 -5.64 -3.04 0.73
N ILE A 51 -6.58 -3.97 0.85
CA ILE A 51 -6.52 -5.25 0.15
C ILE A 51 -6.79 -4.92 -1.32
N VAL A 52 -5.75 -4.40 -1.98
CA VAL A 52 -5.72 -4.26 -3.42
C VAL A 52 -5.82 -5.69 -3.94
N ALA A 53 -6.87 -6.01 -4.68
CA ALA A 53 -7.00 -7.32 -5.29
C ALA A 53 -5.67 -7.62 -6.01
N ASN A 54 -5.12 -8.83 -5.89
CA ASN A 54 -3.79 -9.16 -6.46
C ASN A 54 -3.68 -8.72 -7.93
N THR A 55 -4.79 -8.79 -8.67
CA THR A 55 -4.97 -8.27 -10.03
C THR A 55 -4.67 -6.77 -10.17
N ASP A 56 -5.12 -5.93 -9.25
CA ASP A 56 -4.90 -4.48 -9.26
C ASP A 56 -3.42 -4.14 -8.98
N LEU A 57 -2.74 -4.90 -8.11
CA LEU A 57 -1.29 -4.73 -7.89
C LEU A 57 -0.49 -5.11 -9.14
N VAL A 58 -0.85 -6.22 -9.79
CA VAL A 58 -0.26 -6.63 -11.07
C VAL A 58 -0.48 -5.55 -12.13
N MET A 59 -1.71 -5.00 -12.22
CA MET A 59 -2.04 -3.93 -13.16
C MET A 59 -1.22 -2.65 -12.91
N ILE A 60 -1.08 -2.22 -11.64
CA ILE A 60 -0.27 -1.06 -11.28
C ILE A 60 1.21 -1.26 -11.69
N ASN A 61 1.75 -2.47 -11.50
CA ASN A 61 3.12 -2.78 -11.93
C ASN A 61 3.29 -2.72 -13.45
N HIS A 62 2.30 -3.19 -14.23
CA HIS A 62 2.29 -3.04 -15.69
C HIS A 62 2.25 -1.57 -16.11
N LEU A 63 1.42 -0.74 -15.47
CA LEU A 63 1.31 0.69 -15.74
C LEU A 63 2.62 1.44 -15.42
N ASN A 64 3.30 1.08 -14.33
CA ASN A 64 4.62 1.63 -13.99
C ASN A 64 5.68 1.23 -15.02
N ARG A 65 5.65 -0.01 -15.52
CA ARG A 65 6.54 -0.48 -16.58
C ARG A 65 6.33 0.29 -17.89
N LEU A 66 5.08 0.52 -18.29
CA LEU A 66 4.76 1.33 -19.47
C LEU A 66 5.25 2.77 -19.32
N THR A 67 5.13 3.35 -18.13
CA THR A 67 5.67 4.69 -17.82
C THR A 67 7.19 4.73 -18.00
N GLY A 68 7.90 3.69 -17.54
CA GLY A 68 9.34 3.54 -17.77
C GLY A 68 9.71 3.46 -19.26
N MET A 69 8.93 2.73 -20.05
CA MET A 69 9.12 2.65 -21.51
C MET A 69 8.88 4.00 -22.19
N LEU A 70 7.83 4.73 -21.81
CA LEU A 70 7.55 6.08 -22.34
C LEU A 70 8.69 7.06 -22.02
N LYS A 71 9.27 6.99 -20.83
CA LYS A 71 10.45 7.79 -20.47
C LYS A 71 11.63 7.47 -21.39
N THR A 72 11.89 6.20 -21.67
CA THR A 72 12.97 5.80 -22.59
C THR A 72 12.72 6.36 -23.99
N VAL A 73 11.53 6.19 -24.54
CA VAL A 73 11.16 6.73 -25.87
C VAL A 73 11.30 8.25 -25.92
N HIS A 74 10.87 8.96 -24.87
CA HIS A 74 10.99 10.41 -24.79
C HIS A 74 12.46 10.86 -24.84
N ASN A 75 13.34 10.19 -24.08
CA ASN A 75 14.76 10.50 -24.05
C ASN A 75 15.45 10.19 -25.39
N GLU A 76 15.17 9.03 -25.98
CA GLU A 76 15.77 8.58 -27.24
C GLU A 76 15.28 9.41 -28.44
N SER A 77 14.03 9.86 -28.41
CA SER A 77 13.46 10.75 -29.43
C SER A 77 13.82 12.23 -29.23
N HIS A 78 14.61 12.57 -28.21
CA HIS A 78 14.92 13.95 -27.82
C HIS A 78 13.68 14.83 -27.68
N GLY A 79 12.59 14.27 -27.17
CA GLY A 79 11.33 14.99 -26.96
C GLY A 79 10.49 15.22 -28.23
N ALA A 80 10.74 14.52 -29.34
CA ALA A 80 9.91 14.63 -30.55
C ALA A 80 8.41 14.39 -30.28
N TYR A 81 8.10 13.55 -29.27
CA TYR A 81 6.72 13.20 -28.87
C TYR A 81 6.35 13.78 -27.50
N SER A 82 6.87 14.96 -27.12
CA SER A 82 6.70 15.53 -25.77
C SER A 82 5.23 15.67 -25.35
N ALA A 83 4.36 16.14 -26.25
CA ALA A 83 2.93 16.31 -25.98
C ALA A 83 2.24 14.95 -25.72
N ASP A 84 2.46 13.98 -26.62
CA ASP A 84 1.86 12.65 -26.53
C ASP A 84 2.38 11.87 -25.32
N THR A 85 3.68 11.98 -25.02
CA THR A 85 4.29 11.36 -23.83
C THR A 85 3.65 11.91 -22.56
N SER A 86 3.48 13.23 -22.47
CA SER A 86 2.87 13.87 -21.30
C SER A 86 1.41 13.46 -21.13
N ALA A 87 0.63 13.46 -22.22
CA ALA A 87 -0.76 13.00 -22.21
C ALA A 87 -0.89 11.54 -21.74
N ALA A 88 -0.02 10.65 -22.25
CA ALA A 88 0.00 9.25 -21.86
C ALA A 88 0.37 9.07 -20.37
N ILE A 89 1.36 9.79 -19.86
CA ILE A 89 1.75 9.73 -18.44
C ILE A 89 0.60 10.22 -17.54
N LEU A 90 -0.06 11.32 -17.91
CA LEU A 90 -1.21 11.85 -17.15
C LEU A 90 -2.36 10.84 -17.11
N LEU A 91 -2.67 10.19 -18.23
CA LEU A 91 -3.69 9.14 -18.29
C LEU A 91 -3.34 7.93 -17.42
N ILE A 92 -2.07 7.52 -17.39
CA ILE A 92 -1.59 6.45 -16.51
C ILE A 92 -1.76 6.84 -15.05
N ILE A 93 -1.36 8.06 -14.66
CA ILE A 93 -1.52 8.57 -13.30
C ILE A 93 -3.00 8.58 -12.89
N GLU A 94 -3.89 9.05 -13.76
CA GLU A 94 -5.32 9.07 -13.49
C GLU A 94 -5.87 7.65 -13.30
N THR A 95 -5.43 6.70 -14.13
CA THR A 95 -5.85 5.30 -14.05
C THR A 95 -5.37 4.64 -12.76
N ILE A 96 -4.11 4.85 -12.36
CA ILE A 96 -3.58 4.38 -11.07
C ILE A 96 -4.38 4.95 -9.91
N LYS A 97 -4.74 6.25 -9.96
CA LYS A 97 -5.59 6.89 -8.95
C LYS A 97 -6.98 6.26 -8.88
N LYS A 98 -7.59 5.93 -10.02
CA LYS A 98 -8.90 5.25 -10.07
C LYS A 98 -8.81 3.85 -9.45
N ILE A 99 -7.84 3.03 -9.86
CA ILE A 99 -7.62 1.68 -9.31
C ILE A 99 -7.37 1.76 -7.78
N SER A 100 -6.55 2.72 -7.34
CA SER A 100 -6.24 2.91 -5.91
C SER A 100 -7.40 3.44 -5.07
N ARG A 101 -8.45 4.02 -5.71
CA ARG A 101 -9.67 4.49 -5.04
C ARG A 101 -10.78 3.44 -5.04
N SER A 102 -10.82 2.58 -6.05
CA SER A 102 -11.80 1.49 -6.19
C SER A 102 -11.47 0.24 -5.37
N ALA A 103 -10.22 0.10 -4.92
CA ALA A 103 -9.77 -0.85 -3.89
C ALA A 103 -9.83 -0.25 -2.48
#